data_AF-A0AAT9HV32-F1
#
_entry.id   AF-A0AAT9HV32-F1
#
_cell.length_a   1.000
_cell.length_b   1.000
_cell.length_c   1.000
_cell.angle_alpha   90.00
_cell.angle_beta   90.00
_cell.angle_gamma   90.00
#
_symmetry.space_group_name_H-M   'P 1'
#
loop_
_entity.id
_entity.type
_entity.pdbx_description
1 polymer ?
#
loop_
_entity_poly.entity_id
_entity_poly.type
_entity_poly.pdbx_seq_one_letter_code
_entity_poly.pdbx_strand_id
1 'polypeptide(L)'
;MNTRTGALIAVGEFAEKMTGRTPAYIRVVRPVTGGTVVDIEMAQRMLRQLLGDKMRRTLRRRPRLRAAACVPHDADPLARRAAIETLVGLGARRVELVDTLIAAAVGCGLPVERPEAAMIMVCGAAATQVAVLSLGAIVTAERIPVGGEAVDHAIVQHLRHQHELMLPSQSVRPLQLALHGNGLTAQGPESTEIHGRDVATGLARSVRVDTAAVRQAIQTPLTAVLDGIGKVLRECPPDLVADLVDRGIMMVGGSALLPGLDQMLRQATGMPVHIAERPELCAVQGLGEMLEGKIAPMVLDPLRA
;
A
#
# COMPACT_ATOMS: atom_id res chain seq x y z
N MET A 1 6.92 -19.22 -11.53
CA MET A 1 6.67 -19.92 -12.81
C MET A 1 7.92 -20.69 -13.20
N ASN A 2 7.75 -21.92 -13.71
CA ASN A 2 8.83 -22.66 -14.36
C ASN A 2 9.07 -22.05 -15.75
N THR A 3 10.28 -21.55 -16.03
CA THR A 3 10.60 -20.89 -17.30
C THR A 3 10.75 -21.86 -18.47
N ARG A 4 10.98 -23.16 -18.20
CA ARG A 4 11.09 -24.20 -19.24
C ARG A 4 9.73 -24.67 -19.73
N THR A 5 8.77 -24.84 -18.81
CA THR A 5 7.43 -25.39 -19.12
C THR A 5 6.33 -24.35 -19.13
N GLY A 6 6.62 -23.12 -18.69
CA GLY A 6 5.61 -22.10 -18.43
C GLY A 6 4.70 -22.42 -17.25
N ALA A 7 4.89 -23.54 -16.52
CA ALA A 7 3.98 -23.97 -15.46
C ALA A 7 3.96 -23.02 -14.26
N LEU A 8 2.77 -22.78 -13.70
CA LEU A 8 2.62 -22.03 -12.46
C LEU A 8 2.90 -22.97 -11.28
N ILE A 9 3.92 -22.66 -10.48
CA ILE A 9 4.36 -23.52 -9.37
C ILE A 9 3.66 -23.13 -8.07
N ALA A 10 3.52 -21.83 -7.82
CA ALA A 10 2.98 -21.28 -6.59
C ALA A 10 2.47 -19.85 -6.81
N VAL A 11 1.60 -19.39 -5.91
CA VAL A 11 1.07 -18.02 -5.83
C VAL A 11 1.01 -17.55 -4.37
N GLY A 12 0.95 -16.23 -4.16
CA GLY A 12 0.83 -15.64 -2.83
C GLY A 12 2.08 -15.82 -1.97
N GLU A 13 1.89 -15.99 -0.65
CA GLU A 13 2.96 -16.04 0.35
C GLU A 13 4.01 -17.14 0.04
N PHE A 14 3.58 -18.28 -0.49
CA PHE A 14 4.52 -19.34 -0.86
C PHE A 14 5.44 -18.92 -2.01
N ALA A 15 4.90 -18.23 -3.02
CA ALA A 15 5.73 -17.69 -4.11
C ALA A 15 6.66 -16.58 -3.60
N GLU A 16 6.22 -15.77 -2.66
CA GLU A 16 7.05 -14.74 -2.03
C GLU A 16 8.22 -15.34 -1.24
N LYS A 17 7.98 -16.39 -0.44
CA LYS A 17 9.03 -17.14 0.28
C LYS A 17 10.08 -17.76 -0.64
N MET A 18 9.74 -18.02 -1.91
CA MET A 18 10.67 -18.55 -2.90
C MET A 18 11.62 -17.47 -3.46
N THR A 19 11.34 -16.17 -3.26
CA THR A 19 12.15 -15.07 -3.82
C THR A 19 13.61 -15.18 -3.36
N GLY A 20 14.54 -15.23 -4.33
CA GLY A 20 15.97 -15.39 -4.08
C GLY A 20 16.39 -16.79 -3.63
N ARG A 21 15.46 -17.76 -3.57
CA ARG A 21 15.69 -19.17 -3.18
C ARG A 21 15.37 -20.14 -4.32
N THR A 22 15.15 -19.63 -5.53
CA THR A 22 14.76 -20.41 -6.70
C THR A 22 15.96 -20.85 -7.53
N PRO A 23 15.96 -22.09 -8.09
CA PRO A 23 16.89 -22.46 -9.14
C PRO A 23 16.66 -21.62 -10.40
N ALA A 24 17.64 -21.56 -11.30
CA ALA A 24 17.63 -20.68 -12.48
C ALA A 24 16.40 -20.85 -13.41
N TYR A 25 15.79 -22.04 -13.43
CA TYR A 25 14.60 -22.30 -14.24
C TYR A 25 13.28 -21.97 -13.55
N ILE A 26 13.31 -21.40 -12.33
CA ILE A 26 12.13 -20.92 -11.63
C ILE A 26 12.26 -19.40 -11.44
N ARG A 27 11.26 -18.68 -11.94
CA ARG A 27 11.16 -17.23 -11.81
C ARG A 27 9.99 -16.84 -10.92
N VAL A 28 10.25 -16.02 -9.91
CA VAL A 28 9.20 -15.31 -9.15
C VAL A 28 8.83 -14.06 -9.95
N VAL A 29 7.54 -13.83 -10.16
CA VAL A 29 7.02 -12.71 -10.95
C VAL A 29 5.99 -11.98 -10.09
N ARG A 30 6.08 -10.65 -10.03
CA ARG A 30 5.06 -9.77 -9.45
C ARG A 30 4.27 -9.14 -10.59
N PRO A 31 3.07 -9.65 -10.94
CA PRO A 31 2.33 -9.18 -12.09
C PRO A 31 1.58 -7.86 -11.84
N VAL A 32 1.55 -7.41 -10.59
CA VAL A 32 1.01 -6.12 -10.15
C VAL A 32 2.09 -5.41 -9.36
N THR A 33 2.43 -4.20 -9.77
CA THR A 33 3.49 -3.37 -9.17
C THR A 33 3.02 -1.93 -9.14
N GLY A 34 3.28 -1.19 -8.05
CA GLY A 34 2.81 0.20 -7.96
C GLY A 34 1.28 0.35 -8.04
N GLY A 35 0.51 -0.70 -7.73
CA GLY A 35 -0.94 -0.69 -7.89
C GLY A 35 -1.44 -0.79 -9.34
N THR A 36 -0.57 -1.04 -10.31
CA THR A 36 -0.95 -1.24 -11.72
C THR A 36 -0.61 -2.66 -12.18
N VAL A 37 -1.38 -3.19 -13.13
CA VAL A 37 -1.12 -4.51 -13.72
C VAL A 37 -0.06 -4.37 -14.79
N VAL A 38 1.10 -5.01 -14.57
CA VAL A 38 2.25 -4.98 -15.52
C VAL A 38 2.33 -6.22 -16.39
N ASP A 39 1.72 -7.33 -15.96
CA ASP A 39 1.62 -8.59 -16.72
C ASP A 39 0.21 -9.16 -16.57
N ILE A 40 -0.64 -8.90 -17.57
CA ILE A 40 -2.06 -9.29 -17.56
C ILE A 40 -2.22 -10.81 -17.52
N GLU A 41 -1.44 -11.55 -18.31
CA GLU A 41 -1.54 -13.01 -18.38
C GLU A 41 -1.19 -13.62 -17.01
N MET A 42 -0.08 -13.18 -16.43
CA MET A 42 0.36 -13.68 -15.12
C MET A 42 -0.58 -13.23 -14.00
N ALA A 43 -1.13 -12.02 -14.05
CA ALA A 43 -2.14 -11.55 -13.10
C ALA A 43 -3.40 -12.43 -13.14
N GLN A 44 -3.91 -12.74 -14.34
CA GLN A 44 -5.05 -13.64 -14.52
C GLN A 44 -4.74 -15.04 -13.97
N ARG A 45 -3.57 -15.60 -14.27
CA ARG A 45 -3.15 -16.92 -13.78
C ARG A 45 -3.04 -16.94 -12.25
N MET A 46 -2.48 -15.88 -11.67
CA MET A 46 -2.38 -15.69 -10.22
C MET A 46 -3.78 -15.66 -9.58
N LEU A 47 -4.68 -14.83 -10.10
CA LEU A 47 -6.04 -14.68 -9.56
C LEU A 47 -6.88 -15.96 -9.73
N ARG A 48 -6.74 -16.68 -10.85
CA ARG A 48 -7.41 -17.99 -11.04
C ARG A 48 -7.00 -19.00 -9.98
N GLN A 49 -5.71 -19.03 -9.60
CA GLN A 49 -5.25 -19.92 -8.52
C GLN A 49 -5.71 -19.46 -7.14
N LEU A 50 -5.60 -18.16 -6.82
CA LEU A 50 -6.02 -17.63 -5.52
C LEU A 50 -7.52 -17.79 -5.26
N LEU A 51 -8.35 -17.56 -6.28
CA LEU A 51 -9.80 -17.68 -6.17
C LEU A 51 -10.26 -19.14 -6.33
N GLY A 52 -9.44 -19.98 -6.96
CA GLY A 52 -9.64 -21.41 -7.11
C GLY A 52 -11.06 -21.79 -7.57
N ASP A 53 -11.61 -22.83 -6.95
CA ASP A 53 -12.95 -23.34 -7.26
C ASP A 53 -14.09 -22.37 -6.91
N LYS A 54 -13.86 -21.41 -6.00
CA LYS A 54 -14.88 -20.40 -5.67
C LYS A 54 -15.23 -19.61 -6.93
N MET A 55 -14.24 -19.23 -7.73
CA MET A 55 -14.47 -18.52 -8.99
C MET A 55 -15.31 -19.36 -9.97
N ARG A 56 -14.97 -20.64 -10.17
CA ARG A 56 -15.72 -21.54 -11.07
C ARG A 56 -17.17 -21.72 -10.63
N ARG A 57 -17.42 -21.90 -9.34
CA ARG A 57 -18.78 -22.02 -8.79
C ARG A 57 -19.57 -20.72 -8.96
N THR A 58 -18.95 -19.57 -8.71
CA THR A 58 -19.58 -18.26 -8.87
C THR A 58 -19.91 -17.97 -10.32
N LEU A 59 -19.00 -18.21 -11.26
CA LEU A 59 -19.24 -18.02 -12.71
C LEU A 59 -20.39 -18.92 -13.20
N ARG A 60 -20.48 -20.16 -12.72
CA ARG A 60 -21.59 -21.07 -13.05
C ARG A 60 -22.94 -20.57 -12.51
N ARG A 61 -22.96 -19.99 -11.30
CA ARG A 61 -24.18 -19.49 -10.64
C ARG A 61 -24.59 -18.09 -11.10
N ARG A 62 -23.65 -17.26 -11.54
CA ARG A 62 -23.87 -15.86 -11.93
C ARG A 62 -23.19 -15.59 -13.29
N PRO A 63 -23.88 -15.85 -14.41
CA PRO A 63 -23.32 -15.68 -15.75
C PRO A 63 -23.02 -14.20 -16.10
N ARG A 64 -23.55 -13.26 -15.32
CA ARG A 64 -23.29 -11.81 -15.40
C ARG A 64 -22.46 -11.34 -14.20
N LEU A 65 -21.29 -11.94 -14.00
CA LEU A 65 -20.38 -11.53 -12.93
C LEU A 65 -20.00 -10.05 -13.09
N ARG A 66 -20.31 -9.24 -12.07
CA ARG A 66 -19.76 -7.89 -11.88
C ARG A 66 -18.48 -8.01 -11.07
N ALA A 67 -17.46 -7.27 -11.44
CA ALA A 67 -16.23 -7.12 -10.68
C ALA A 67 -15.92 -5.64 -10.51
N ALA A 68 -15.20 -5.29 -9.45
CA ALA A 68 -14.58 -3.99 -9.34
C ALA A 68 -13.12 -4.12 -8.93
N ALA A 69 -12.33 -3.12 -9.26
CA ALA A 69 -10.96 -2.99 -8.82
C ALA A 69 -10.67 -1.55 -8.40
N CYS A 70 -9.84 -1.42 -7.36
CA CYS A 70 -9.21 -0.15 -7.06
C CYS A 70 -8.09 0.10 -8.08
N VAL A 71 -8.01 1.32 -8.58
CA VAL A 71 -6.85 1.82 -9.34
C VAL A 71 -6.22 2.99 -8.61
N PRO A 72 -4.90 3.19 -8.70
CA PRO A 72 -4.27 4.37 -8.14
C PRO A 72 -4.92 5.66 -8.68
N HIS A 73 -4.88 6.70 -7.85
CA HIS A 73 -5.20 8.04 -8.29
C HIS A 73 -4.32 8.41 -9.48
N ASP A 74 -4.95 9.07 -10.44
CA ASP A 74 -4.35 9.48 -11.70
C ASP A 74 -3.67 8.33 -12.48
N ALA A 75 -4.15 7.09 -12.30
CA ALA A 75 -3.70 5.96 -13.09
C ALA A 75 -3.89 6.22 -14.58
N ASP A 76 -2.82 6.01 -15.34
CA ASP A 76 -2.80 6.21 -16.77
C ASP A 76 -3.81 5.30 -17.49
N PRO A 77 -4.27 5.68 -18.70
CA PRO A 77 -5.27 4.90 -19.43
C PRO A 77 -4.85 3.45 -19.69
N LEU A 78 -3.55 3.16 -19.85
CA LEU A 78 -3.04 1.81 -20.09
C LEU A 78 -3.15 0.96 -18.81
N ALA A 79 -2.81 1.51 -17.65
CA ALA A 79 -3.00 0.84 -16.36
C ALA A 79 -4.48 0.52 -16.09
N ARG A 80 -5.39 1.47 -16.35
CA ARG A 80 -6.85 1.26 -16.24
C ARG A 80 -7.33 0.16 -17.20
N ARG A 81 -6.87 0.19 -18.44
CA ARG A 81 -7.16 -0.82 -19.47
C ARG A 81 -6.68 -2.20 -19.01
N ALA A 82 -5.45 -2.31 -18.52
CA ALA A 82 -4.88 -3.56 -18.06
C ALA A 82 -5.66 -4.16 -16.88
N ALA A 83 -6.14 -3.34 -15.95
CA ALA A 83 -7.02 -3.78 -14.85
C ALA A 83 -8.35 -4.36 -15.38
N ILE A 84 -8.99 -3.68 -16.33
CA ILE A 84 -10.23 -4.15 -16.98
C ILE A 84 -9.99 -5.47 -17.71
N GLU A 85 -8.96 -5.55 -18.56
CA GLU A 85 -8.64 -6.75 -19.34
C GLU A 85 -8.30 -7.94 -18.44
N THR A 86 -7.62 -7.69 -17.31
CA THR A 86 -7.37 -8.71 -16.29
C THR A 86 -8.67 -9.28 -15.75
N LEU A 87 -9.60 -8.43 -15.31
CA LEU A 87 -10.87 -8.88 -14.72
C LEU A 87 -11.82 -9.50 -15.76
N VAL A 88 -11.87 -8.96 -16.97
CA VAL A 88 -12.63 -9.54 -18.09
C VAL A 88 -12.11 -10.93 -18.45
N GLY A 89 -10.78 -11.12 -18.48
CA GLY A 89 -10.16 -12.44 -18.70
C GLY A 89 -10.33 -13.44 -17.55
N LEU A 90 -10.90 -13.01 -16.42
CA LEU A 90 -11.39 -13.88 -15.35
C LEU A 90 -12.88 -14.23 -15.47
N GLY A 91 -13.57 -13.68 -16.48
CA GLY A 91 -14.98 -13.92 -16.75
C GLY A 91 -15.94 -12.83 -16.25
N ALA A 92 -15.42 -11.69 -15.78
CA ALA A 92 -16.26 -10.53 -15.46
C ALA A 92 -16.88 -9.94 -16.74
N ARG A 93 -18.20 -9.69 -16.72
CA ARG A 93 -18.90 -9.03 -17.83
C ARG A 93 -19.00 -7.52 -17.67
N ARG A 94 -18.94 -7.04 -16.43
CA ARG A 94 -18.90 -5.62 -16.08
C ARG A 94 -17.80 -5.42 -15.07
N VAL A 95 -16.92 -4.45 -15.37
CA VAL A 95 -15.82 -4.07 -14.52
C VAL A 95 -15.99 -2.61 -14.16
N GLU A 96 -16.02 -2.33 -12.87
CA GLU A 96 -16.05 -0.97 -12.32
C GLU A 96 -14.67 -0.65 -11.73
N LEU A 97 -14.10 0.47 -12.15
CA LEU A 97 -12.84 0.95 -11.58
C LEU A 97 -13.16 2.06 -10.59
N VAL A 98 -12.56 1.97 -9.41
CA VAL A 98 -12.73 2.95 -8.34
C VAL A 98 -11.38 3.51 -7.96
N ASP A 99 -11.31 4.80 -7.66
CA ASP A 99 -10.10 5.41 -7.13
C ASP A 99 -9.79 4.82 -5.75
N THR A 100 -8.53 4.41 -5.55
CA THR A 100 -8.07 3.80 -4.31
C THR A 100 -8.26 4.73 -3.11
N LEU A 101 -8.09 6.04 -3.28
CA LEU A 101 -8.25 7.04 -2.22
C LEU A 101 -9.71 7.09 -1.75
N ILE A 102 -10.66 7.09 -2.69
CA ILE A 102 -12.10 7.09 -2.39
C ILE A 102 -12.50 5.77 -1.71
N ALA A 103 -12.11 4.63 -2.29
CA ALA A 103 -12.45 3.32 -1.74
C ALA A 103 -11.86 3.14 -0.33
N ALA A 104 -10.64 3.62 -0.08
CA ALA A 104 -10.03 3.52 1.22
C ALA A 104 -10.70 4.45 2.26
N ALA A 105 -11.09 5.66 1.86
CA ALA A 105 -11.76 6.61 2.73
C ALA A 105 -13.14 6.11 3.18
N VAL A 106 -13.89 5.51 2.26
CA VAL A 106 -15.11 4.77 2.60
C VAL A 106 -14.80 3.67 3.61
N GLY A 107 -13.83 2.81 3.33
CA GLY A 107 -13.57 1.63 4.16
C GLY A 107 -12.98 1.91 5.53
N CYS A 108 -12.47 3.12 5.79
CA CYS A 108 -12.11 3.58 7.14
C CYS A 108 -13.17 4.48 7.78
N GLY A 109 -14.33 4.66 7.14
CA GLY A 109 -15.47 5.41 7.68
C GLY A 109 -15.26 6.93 7.71
N LEU A 110 -14.40 7.47 6.85
CA LEU A 110 -14.29 8.93 6.72
C LEU A 110 -15.60 9.51 6.17
N PRO A 111 -16.05 10.68 6.68
CA PRO A 111 -17.29 11.31 6.24
C PRO A 111 -17.12 12.03 4.89
N VAL A 112 -16.70 11.28 3.86
CA VAL A 112 -16.32 11.84 2.55
C VAL A 112 -17.46 12.55 1.83
N GLU A 113 -18.71 12.24 2.16
CA GLU A 113 -19.89 12.82 1.53
C GLU A 113 -20.21 14.24 2.02
N ARG A 114 -19.72 14.62 3.21
CA ARG A 114 -20.02 15.91 3.84
C ARG A 114 -19.28 17.06 3.15
N PRO A 115 -19.78 18.30 3.22
CA PRO A 115 -19.07 19.52 2.78
C PRO A 115 -17.97 19.91 3.77
N GLU A 116 -17.19 18.93 4.24
CA GLU A 116 -16.08 19.11 5.17
C GLU A 116 -14.85 18.47 4.54
N ALA A 117 -13.66 19.00 4.83
CA ALA A 117 -12.43 18.40 4.33
C ALA A 117 -12.04 17.17 5.16
N ALA A 118 -11.66 16.09 4.47
CA ALA A 118 -11.04 14.92 5.09
C ALA A 118 -9.74 14.58 4.35
N MET A 119 -8.62 14.57 5.08
CA MET A 119 -7.34 14.18 4.51
C MET A 119 -7.07 12.69 4.73
N ILE A 120 -6.79 11.97 3.65
CA ILE A 120 -6.43 10.55 3.68
C ILE A 120 -5.06 10.33 3.06
N MET A 121 -4.29 9.43 3.67
CA MET A 121 -3.02 8.96 3.15
C MET A 121 -3.02 7.43 3.04
N VAL A 122 -2.99 6.92 1.82
CA VAL A 122 -2.88 5.49 1.51
C VAL A 122 -1.40 5.13 1.33
N CYS A 123 -0.81 4.51 2.34
CA CYS A 123 0.56 4.03 2.36
C CYS A 123 0.66 2.60 1.78
N GLY A 124 1.01 2.51 0.50
CA GLY A 124 1.23 1.24 -0.19
C GLY A 124 2.69 0.76 -0.13
N ALA A 125 2.94 -0.40 -0.73
CA ALA A 125 4.29 -0.97 -0.81
C ALA A 125 5.23 -0.14 -1.71
N ALA A 126 4.79 0.24 -2.90
CA ALA A 126 5.65 0.96 -3.86
C ALA A 126 5.37 2.47 -3.93
N ALA A 127 4.21 2.92 -3.45
CA ALA A 127 3.79 4.32 -3.53
C ALA A 127 2.87 4.67 -2.38
N THR A 128 2.89 5.95 -2.01
CA THR A 128 1.99 6.57 -1.05
C THR A 128 1.13 7.58 -1.80
N GLN A 129 -0.17 7.57 -1.54
CA GLN A 129 -1.11 8.50 -2.15
C GLN A 129 -1.75 9.34 -1.07
N VAL A 130 -1.77 10.65 -1.25
CA VAL A 130 -2.33 11.60 -0.29
C VAL A 130 -3.45 12.35 -1.01
N ALA A 131 -4.60 12.53 -0.35
CA ALA A 131 -5.68 13.36 -0.86
C ALA A 131 -6.39 14.14 0.23
N VAL A 132 -6.98 15.26 -0.18
CA VAL A 132 -8.08 15.92 0.53
C VAL A 132 -9.36 15.62 -0.22
N LEU A 133 -10.35 15.11 0.52
CA LEU A 133 -11.66 14.72 0.04
C LEU A 133 -12.72 15.66 0.60
N SER A 134 -13.74 15.96 -0.20
CA SER A 134 -14.96 16.65 0.23
C SER A 134 -16.08 16.36 -0.77
N LEU A 135 -17.34 16.32 -0.32
CA LEU A 135 -18.51 16.11 -1.20
C LEU A 135 -18.41 14.88 -2.13
N GLY A 136 -17.80 13.80 -1.64
CA GLY A 136 -17.61 12.54 -2.37
C GLY A 136 -16.55 12.61 -3.47
N ALA A 137 -15.81 13.71 -3.58
CA ALA A 137 -14.82 13.95 -4.61
C ALA A 137 -13.41 14.17 -4.02
N ILE A 138 -12.41 13.92 -4.86
CA ILE A 138 -11.02 14.29 -4.59
C ILE A 138 -10.86 15.75 -4.97
N VAL A 139 -10.50 16.60 -4.01
CA VAL A 139 -10.27 18.03 -4.24
C VAL A 139 -8.83 18.26 -4.70
N THR A 140 -7.88 17.68 -3.97
CA THR A 140 -6.45 17.70 -4.28
C THR A 140 -5.84 16.38 -3.91
N ALA A 141 -4.93 15.87 -4.73
CA ALA A 141 -4.23 14.63 -4.45
C ALA A 141 -2.83 14.61 -5.06
N GLU A 142 -1.94 13.84 -4.44
CA GLU A 142 -0.60 13.59 -4.93
C GLU A 142 -0.27 12.10 -4.80
N ARG A 143 0.38 11.56 -5.83
CA ARG A 143 0.93 10.21 -5.81
C ARG A 143 2.45 10.28 -5.72
N ILE A 144 2.97 9.77 -4.61
CA ILE A 144 4.38 9.83 -4.24
C ILE A 144 4.98 8.44 -4.50
N PRO A 145 6.03 8.28 -5.33
CA PRO A 145 6.63 6.99 -5.67
C PRO A 145 7.54 6.46 -4.53
N VAL A 146 7.04 6.55 -3.30
CA VAL A 146 7.70 6.09 -2.07
C VAL A 146 6.67 5.31 -1.26
N GLY A 147 6.99 4.08 -0.89
CA GLY A 147 6.19 3.23 -0.02
C GLY A 147 7.07 2.33 0.86
N GLY A 148 6.51 1.26 1.42
CA GLY A 148 7.25 0.29 2.23
C GLY A 148 8.51 -0.29 1.56
N GLU A 149 8.51 -0.51 0.24
CA GLU A 149 9.67 -1.03 -0.50
C GLU A 149 10.86 -0.05 -0.48
N ALA A 150 10.60 1.26 -0.45
CA ALA A 150 11.66 2.26 -0.34
C ALA A 150 12.31 2.23 1.06
N VAL A 151 11.52 1.96 2.09
CA VAL A 151 11.99 1.77 3.47
C VAL A 151 12.82 0.49 3.58
N ASP A 152 12.33 -0.62 3.04
CA ASP A 152 13.08 -1.89 2.99
C ASP A 152 14.43 -1.69 2.28
N HIS A 153 14.43 -0.96 1.15
CA HIS A 153 15.64 -0.66 0.41
C HIS A 153 16.63 0.19 1.23
N ALA A 154 16.15 1.25 1.88
CA ALA A 154 17.00 2.10 2.71
C ALA A 154 17.66 1.32 3.86
N ILE A 155 16.91 0.41 4.49
CA ILE A 155 17.44 -0.50 5.51
C ILE A 155 18.54 -1.40 4.93
N VAL A 156 18.28 -2.05 3.79
CA VAL A 156 19.27 -2.95 3.16
C VAL A 156 20.54 -2.18 2.77
N GLN A 157 20.41 -0.97 2.22
CA GLN A 157 21.58 -0.15 1.87
C GLN A 157 22.35 0.29 3.12
N HIS A 158 21.65 0.68 4.20
CA HIS A 158 22.29 1.03 5.45
C HIS A 158 23.14 -0.12 6.00
N LEU A 159 22.58 -1.33 6.02
CA LEU A 159 23.28 -2.55 6.49
C LEU A 159 24.47 -2.91 5.59
N ARG A 160 24.33 -2.73 4.28
CA ARG A 160 25.41 -2.93 3.32
C ARG A 160 26.56 -1.93 3.54
N HIS A 161 26.26 -0.66 3.81
CA HIS A 161 27.27 0.39 3.96
C HIS A 161 27.95 0.40 5.33
N GLN A 162 27.19 0.24 6.41
CA GLN A 162 27.73 0.31 7.77
C GLN A 162 28.31 -1.02 8.27
N HIS A 163 27.77 -2.13 7.78
CA HIS A 163 28.11 -3.46 8.28
C HIS A 163 28.55 -4.43 7.20
N GLU A 164 28.79 -3.97 5.95
CA GLU A 164 29.19 -4.84 4.83
C GLU A 164 28.32 -6.11 4.72
N LEU A 165 27.04 -5.97 5.06
CA LEU A 165 26.12 -7.09 5.19
C LEU A 165 25.03 -7.01 4.11
N MET A 166 24.95 -8.04 3.28
CA MET A 166 23.92 -8.19 2.25
C MET A 166 22.77 -9.05 2.78
N LEU A 167 21.55 -8.56 2.57
CA LEU A 167 20.31 -9.22 2.99
C LEU A 167 19.28 -9.20 1.86
N PRO A 168 18.47 -10.25 1.72
CA PRO A 168 17.21 -10.16 0.98
C PRO A 168 16.29 -9.13 1.63
N SER A 169 15.53 -8.37 0.83
CA SER A 169 14.59 -7.38 1.36
C SER A 169 13.58 -8.00 2.33
N GLN A 170 13.09 -9.22 2.08
CA GLN A 170 12.18 -9.91 3.02
C GLN A 170 12.79 -10.22 4.41
N SER A 171 14.11 -10.12 4.57
CA SER A 171 14.81 -10.38 5.83
C SER A 171 14.92 -9.14 6.73
N VAL A 172 14.40 -7.98 6.32
CA VAL A 172 14.42 -6.74 7.15
C VAL A 172 13.31 -6.71 8.21
N ARG A 173 12.35 -7.63 8.15
CA ARG A 173 11.19 -7.64 9.05
C ARG A 173 11.53 -7.73 10.55
N PRO A 174 12.52 -8.52 11.00
CA PRO A 174 12.93 -8.51 12.42
C PRO A 174 13.41 -7.12 12.86
N LEU A 175 14.11 -6.40 11.98
CA LEU A 175 14.56 -5.04 12.24
C LEU A 175 13.38 -4.06 12.30
N GLN A 176 12.42 -4.17 11.37
CA GLN A 176 11.18 -3.40 11.41
C GLN A 176 10.41 -3.65 12.71
N LEU A 177 10.28 -4.90 13.12
CA LEU A 177 9.65 -5.27 14.39
C LEU A 177 10.41 -4.70 15.59
N ALA A 178 11.74 -4.68 15.59
CA ALA A 178 12.54 -4.06 16.65
C ALA A 178 12.39 -2.53 16.69
N LEU A 179 12.03 -1.90 15.56
CA LEU A 179 11.70 -0.47 15.53
C LEU A 179 10.31 -0.19 16.12
N HIS A 180 9.39 -1.18 16.10
CA HIS A 180 8.16 -1.15 16.88
C HIS A 180 8.49 -1.46 18.34
N GLY A 181 8.10 -0.62 19.29
CA GLY A 181 8.40 -0.85 20.70
C GLY A 181 8.07 -2.29 21.14
N ASN A 182 9.02 -3.00 21.76
CA ASN A 182 8.86 -4.40 22.16
C ASN A 182 8.02 -4.59 23.44
N GLY A 183 7.04 -3.72 23.71
CA GLY A 183 6.25 -3.74 24.96
C GLY A 183 7.02 -3.40 26.25
N LEU A 184 8.36 -3.38 26.21
CA LEU A 184 9.26 -3.04 27.33
C LEU A 184 9.70 -1.57 27.33
N THR A 185 9.74 -0.92 26.16
CA THR A 185 10.05 0.50 26.00
C THR A 185 9.21 1.08 24.86
N ALA A 186 8.81 2.36 24.99
CA ALA A 186 8.07 3.07 23.94
C ALA A 186 8.86 3.23 22.62
N GLN A 187 10.18 2.97 22.63
CA GLN A 187 11.08 3.14 21.47
C GLN A 187 11.73 1.85 20.95
N GLY A 188 11.41 0.69 21.55
CA GLY A 188 12.02 -0.59 21.18
C GLY A 188 13.40 -0.80 21.80
N PRO A 189 14.04 -1.96 21.55
CA PRO A 189 15.41 -2.21 21.99
C PRO A 189 16.38 -1.25 21.30
N GLU A 190 17.43 -0.82 22.01
CA GLU A 190 18.46 0.04 21.42
C GLU A 190 19.15 -0.62 20.22
N SER A 191 19.31 -1.94 20.24
CA SER A 191 19.91 -2.68 19.14
C SER A 191 19.24 -4.04 18.91
N THR A 192 19.34 -4.56 17.69
CA THR A 192 18.89 -5.91 17.34
C THR A 192 19.98 -6.66 16.57
N GLU A 193 20.02 -7.98 16.70
CA GLU A 193 20.90 -8.83 15.89
C GLU A 193 20.24 -9.11 14.54
N ILE A 194 21.04 -9.06 13.47
CA ILE A 194 20.61 -9.36 12.11
C ILE A 194 21.61 -10.32 11.46
N HIS A 195 21.07 -11.34 10.78
CA HIS A 195 21.84 -12.36 10.09
C HIS A 195 21.81 -12.13 8.59
N GLY A 196 22.99 -12.06 7.95
CA GLY A 196 23.09 -11.87 6.52
C GLY A 196 24.34 -12.48 5.92
N ARG A 197 24.58 -12.13 4.65
CA ARG A 197 25.77 -12.54 3.92
C ARG A 197 26.79 -11.42 3.95
N ASP A 198 27.97 -11.70 4.48
CA ASP A 198 29.09 -10.78 4.46
C ASP A 198 29.54 -10.51 3.02
N VAL A 199 29.72 -9.23 2.66
CA VAL A 199 30.01 -8.81 1.29
C VAL A 199 31.43 -9.22 0.86
N ALA A 200 32.39 -9.22 1.79
CA ALA A 200 33.80 -9.51 1.49
C ALA A 200 34.06 -11.02 1.40
N THR A 201 33.59 -11.78 2.39
CA THR A 201 33.84 -13.22 2.53
C THR A 201 32.77 -14.08 1.85
N GLY A 202 31.57 -13.54 1.66
CA GLY A 202 30.43 -14.27 1.13
C GLY A 202 29.80 -15.28 2.09
N LEU A 203 30.29 -15.38 3.33
CA LEU A 203 29.79 -16.28 4.36
C LEU A 203 28.64 -15.67 5.16
N ALA A 204 27.89 -16.52 5.85
CA ALA A 204 26.86 -16.05 6.79
C ALA A 204 27.53 -15.38 8.00
N ARG A 205 27.05 -14.19 8.37
CA ARG A 205 27.53 -13.40 9.50
C ARG A 205 26.36 -12.77 10.24
N SER A 206 26.47 -12.68 11.57
CA SER A 206 25.56 -11.90 12.40
C SER A 206 26.20 -10.57 12.79
N VAL A 207 25.41 -9.50 12.80
CA VAL A 207 25.84 -8.19 13.28
C VAL A 207 24.80 -7.61 14.22
N ARG A 208 25.24 -6.91 15.26
CA ARG A 208 24.36 -6.07 16.08
C ARG A 208 24.18 -4.72 15.40
N VAL A 209 22.93 -4.32 15.21
CA VAL A 209 22.52 -3.10 14.52
C VAL A 209 21.84 -2.18 15.52
N ASP A 210 22.27 -0.93 15.57
CA ASP A 210 21.62 0.12 16.36
C ASP A 210 20.32 0.57 15.69
N THR A 211 19.22 0.54 16.43
CA THR A 211 17.89 0.96 15.95
C THR A 211 17.81 2.46 15.67
N ALA A 212 18.60 3.30 16.34
CA ALA A 212 18.63 4.74 16.09
C ALA A 212 19.21 5.06 14.70
N ALA A 213 20.32 4.41 14.34
CA ALA A 213 20.94 4.56 13.01
C ALA A 213 20.00 4.11 11.88
N VAL A 214 19.23 3.05 12.12
CA VAL A 214 18.20 2.57 11.20
C VAL A 214 17.06 3.58 11.05
N ARG A 215 16.56 4.15 12.15
CA ARG A 215 15.51 5.20 12.09
C ARG A 215 15.95 6.36 11.21
N GLN A 216 17.20 6.79 11.35
CA GLN A 216 17.77 7.85 10.51
C GLN A 216 17.82 7.46 9.03
N ALA A 217 18.21 6.22 8.71
CA ALA A 217 18.23 5.73 7.33
C ALA A 217 16.83 5.70 6.70
N ILE A 218 15.80 5.38 7.48
CA ILE A 218 14.39 5.33 7.03
C ILE A 218 13.78 6.73 6.89
N GLN A 219 14.25 7.71 7.66
CA GLN A 219 13.74 9.08 7.56
C GLN A 219 13.98 9.69 6.18
N THR A 220 15.14 9.39 5.55
CA THR A 220 15.52 9.92 4.23
C THR A 220 14.49 9.63 3.13
N PRO A 221 14.08 8.36 2.84
CA PRO A 221 13.07 8.12 1.81
C PRO A 221 11.71 8.76 2.16
N LEU A 222 11.41 8.98 3.43
CA LEU A 222 10.13 9.53 3.88
C LEU A 222 10.02 11.06 3.75
N THR A 223 11.12 11.79 3.51
CA THR A 223 11.05 13.25 3.28
C THR A 223 10.19 13.59 2.07
N ALA A 224 10.25 12.79 1.00
CA ALA A 224 9.40 12.95 -0.18
C ALA A 224 7.90 12.82 0.15
N VAL A 225 7.54 12.06 1.20
CA VAL A 225 6.16 11.97 1.68
C VAL A 225 5.72 13.30 2.30
N LEU A 226 6.60 13.93 3.09
CA LEU A 226 6.35 15.26 3.68
C LEU A 226 6.19 16.34 2.59
N ASP A 227 7.06 16.32 1.59
CA ASP A 227 6.99 17.27 0.47
C ASP A 227 5.66 17.14 -0.30
N GLY A 228 5.22 15.89 -0.53
CA GLY A 228 3.94 15.62 -1.19
C GLY A 228 2.73 16.05 -0.36
N ILE A 229 2.75 15.83 0.96
CA ILE A 229 1.71 16.36 1.86
C ILE A 229 1.67 17.90 1.80
N GLY A 230 2.84 18.55 1.86
CA GLY A 230 2.93 20.00 1.74
C GLY A 230 2.41 20.52 0.40
N LYS A 231 2.62 19.78 -0.70
CA LYS A 231 2.06 20.12 -2.02
C LYS A 231 0.54 20.04 -2.02
N VAL A 232 -0.03 18.95 -1.51
CA VAL A 232 -1.49 18.78 -1.40
C VAL A 232 -2.11 19.91 -0.59
N LEU A 233 -1.51 20.28 0.55
CA LEU A 233 -2.02 21.37 1.40
C LEU A 233 -1.93 22.75 0.72
N ARG A 234 -0.87 23.01 -0.06
CA ARG A 234 -0.71 24.29 -0.80
C ARG A 234 -1.70 24.45 -1.96
N GLU A 235 -2.05 23.35 -2.61
CA GLU A 235 -3.00 23.34 -3.73
C GLU A 235 -4.45 23.30 -3.24
N CYS A 236 -4.68 22.88 -1.99
CA CYS A 236 -6.01 22.77 -1.40
C CYS A 236 -6.62 24.17 -1.14
N PRO A 237 -7.91 24.38 -1.46
CA PRO A 237 -8.60 25.62 -1.10
C PRO A 237 -8.47 25.95 0.40
N PRO A 238 -8.20 27.20 0.78
CA PRO A 238 -7.91 27.58 2.16
C PRO A 238 -9.07 27.25 3.11
N ASP A 239 -10.31 27.36 2.64
CA ASP A 239 -11.51 27.04 3.41
C ASP A 239 -11.56 25.57 3.85
N LEU A 240 -11.03 24.66 3.03
CA LEU A 240 -10.96 23.23 3.34
C LEU A 240 -9.75 22.90 4.22
N VAL A 241 -8.64 23.65 4.11
CA VAL A 241 -7.46 23.44 4.97
C VAL A 241 -7.80 23.70 6.45
N ALA A 242 -8.70 24.64 6.72
CA ALA A 242 -9.14 24.95 8.09
C ALA A 242 -9.76 23.72 8.78
N ASP A 243 -10.58 22.93 8.08
CA ASP A 243 -11.21 21.71 8.61
C ASP A 243 -10.18 20.63 8.98
N LEU A 244 -9.02 20.63 8.31
CA LEU A 244 -7.99 19.61 8.49
C LEU A 244 -7.17 19.81 9.77
N VAL A 245 -7.14 21.02 10.33
CA VAL A 245 -6.37 21.32 11.56
C VAL A 245 -6.84 20.45 12.72
N ASP A 246 -8.16 20.29 12.86
CA ASP A 246 -8.75 19.51 13.95
C ASP A 246 -8.85 18.02 13.63
N ARG A 247 -9.14 17.67 12.37
CA ARG A 247 -9.36 16.27 11.94
C ARG A 247 -8.09 15.50 11.65
N GLY A 248 -7.06 16.23 11.22
CA GLY A 248 -5.76 15.66 10.90
C GLY A 248 -5.77 14.76 9.66
N ILE A 249 -4.83 13.81 9.67
CA ILE A 249 -4.55 12.89 8.56
C ILE A 249 -4.98 11.49 8.95
N MET A 250 -5.84 10.87 8.15
CA MET A 250 -6.18 9.45 8.28
C MET A 250 -5.24 8.59 7.44
N MET A 251 -4.46 7.73 8.08
CA MET A 251 -3.53 6.79 7.45
C MET A 251 -4.15 5.41 7.27
N VAL A 252 -3.99 4.88 6.07
CA VAL A 252 -4.43 3.54 5.66
C VAL A 252 -3.38 2.88 4.78
N GLY A 253 -3.57 1.61 4.44
CA GLY A 253 -2.62 0.79 3.69
C GLY A 253 -1.62 0.08 4.59
N GLY A 254 -1.03 -1.01 4.09
CA GLY A 254 -0.15 -1.87 4.90
C GLY A 254 1.10 -1.15 5.43
N SER A 255 1.59 -0.14 4.70
CA SER A 255 2.74 0.67 5.12
C SER A 255 2.37 1.83 6.05
N ALA A 256 1.10 1.99 6.43
CA ALA A 256 0.71 2.96 7.46
C ALA A 256 1.26 2.55 8.84
N LEU A 257 1.51 1.24 9.02
CA LEU A 257 2.10 0.66 10.21
C LEU A 257 3.63 0.71 10.17
N LEU A 258 4.25 1.57 9.36
CA LEU A 258 5.70 1.73 9.41
C LEU A 258 6.11 2.43 10.72
N PRO A 259 7.13 1.93 11.43
CA PRO A 259 7.52 2.48 12.72
C PRO A 259 7.92 3.96 12.61
N GLY A 260 7.29 4.81 13.43
CA GLY A 260 7.60 6.23 13.54
C GLY A 260 7.08 7.10 12.39
N LEU A 261 6.40 6.53 11.39
CA LEU A 261 5.82 7.30 10.29
C LEU A 261 4.76 8.29 10.79
N ASP A 262 3.83 7.84 11.62
CA ASP A 262 2.79 8.67 12.21
C ASP A 262 3.38 9.80 13.08
N GLN A 263 4.40 9.51 13.89
CA GLN A 263 5.08 10.50 14.72
C GLN A 263 5.80 11.55 13.87
N MET A 264 6.54 11.11 12.84
CA MET A 264 7.24 12.01 11.92
C MET A 264 6.26 12.95 11.22
N LEU A 265 5.10 12.43 10.81
CA LEU A 265 4.04 13.23 10.21
C LEU A 265 3.48 14.26 11.20
N ARG A 266 3.12 13.85 12.42
CA ARG A 266 2.62 14.77 13.46
C ARG A 266 3.62 15.90 13.73
N GLN A 267 4.90 15.58 13.82
CA GLN A 267 5.96 16.56 14.08
C GLN A 267 6.16 17.54 12.92
N ALA A 268 6.10 17.04 11.69
CA ALA A 268 6.35 17.85 10.50
C ALA A 268 5.15 18.72 10.10
N THR A 269 3.92 18.22 10.27
CA THR A 269 2.70 18.93 9.84
C THR A 269 2.04 19.70 10.97
N GLY A 270 2.29 19.34 12.23
CA GLY A 270 1.56 19.87 13.39
C GLY A 270 0.11 19.38 13.49
N MET A 271 -0.32 18.50 12.59
CA MET A 271 -1.70 17.99 12.54
C MET A 271 -1.83 16.68 13.33
N PRO A 272 -3.04 16.37 13.84
CA PRO A 272 -3.34 15.02 14.30
C PRO A 272 -3.10 13.99 13.20
N VAL A 273 -2.68 12.79 13.59
CA VAL A 273 -2.49 11.67 12.67
C VAL A 273 -3.14 10.45 13.29
N HIS A 274 -4.06 9.84 12.55
CA HIS A 274 -4.83 8.67 12.96
C HIS A 274 -4.49 7.52 12.01
N ILE A 275 -4.33 6.32 12.54
CA ILE A 275 -4.20 5.11 11.72
C ILE A 275 -5.52 4.35 11.84
N ALA A 276 -6.10 3.95 10.72
CA ALA A 276 -7.33 3.15 10.73
C ALA A 276 -7.10 1.80 11.45
N GLU A 277 -8.15 1.19 11.99
CA GLU A 277 -8.04 -0.05 12.78
C GLU A 277 -7.46 -1.23 11.98
N ARG A 278 -7.87 -1.36 10.71
CA ARG A 278 -7.38 -2.40 9.78
C ARG A 278 -6.91 -1.73 8.49
N PRO A 279 -5.79 -0.99 8.55
CA PRO A 279 -5.41 -0.05 7.49
C PRO A 279 -5.17 -0.78 6.16
N GLU A 280 -4.66 -2.00 6.17
CA GLU A 280 -4.42 -2.83 5.00
C GLU A 280 -5.70 -3.31 4.29
N LEU A 281 -6.86 -3.25 4.96
CA LEU A 281 -8.14 -3.73 4.43
C LEU A 281 -9.08 -2.60 3.99
N CYS A 282 -8.81 -1.34 4.33
CA CYS A 282 -9.75 -0.24 4.08
C CYS A 282 -10.17 -0.13 2.61
N ALA A 283 -9.22 -0.17 1.67
CA ALA A 283 -9.55 -0.05 0.24
C ALA A 283 -10.48 -1.16 -0.27
N VAL A 284 -10.24 -2.41 0.12
CA VAL A 284 -11.08 -3.54 -0.32
C VAL A 284 -12.43 -3.56 0.40
N GLN A 285 -12.48 -3.12 1.66
CA GLN A 285 -13.71 -3.00 2.43
C GLN A 285 -14.62 -1.93 1.83
N GLY A 286 -14.11 -0.73 1.58
CA GLY A 286 -14.91 0.32 0.97
C GLY A 286 -15.33 0.00 -0.46
N LEU A 287 -14.47 -0.66 -1.26
CA LEU A 287 -14.87 -1.16 -2.57
C LEU A 287 -16.05 -2.16 -2.47
N GLY A 288 -16.04 -3.02 -1.46
CA GLY A 288 -17.13 -3.96 -1.17
C GLY A 288 -18.43 -3.23 -0.82
N GLU A 289 -18.37 -2.21 0.03
CA GLU A 289 -19.53 -1.40 0.43
C GLU A 289 -20.13 -0.63 -0.75
N MET A 290 -19.28 -0.06 -1.61
CA MET A 290 -19.69 0.59 -2.86
C MET A 290 -20.39 -0.39 -3.80
N LEU A 291 -19.83 -1.58 -4.00
CA LEU A 291 -20.39 -2.62 -4.87
C LEU A 291 -21.74 -3.15 -4.37
N GLU A 292 -21.92 -3.23 -3.05
CA GLU A 292 -23.15 -3.67 -2.41
C GLU A 292 -24.23 -2.56 -2.35
N GLY A 293 -23.89 -1.32 -2.74
CA GLY A 293 -24.80 -0.18 -2.72
C GLY A 293 -25.14 0.29 -1.30
N LYS A 294 -24.26 0.01 -0.33
CA LYS A 294 -24.41 0.48 1.06
C LYS A 294 -24.16 1.98 1.22
N ILE A 295 -23.49 2.57 0.21
CA ILE A 295 -23.21 3.99 0.13
C ILE A 295 -24.25 4.60 -0.77
N ALA A 296 -25.15 5.38 -0.17
CA ALA A 296 -26.13 6.14 -0.92
C ALA A 296 -25.46 7.45 -1.40
N PRO A 297 -25.65 7.87 -2.66
CA PRO A 297 -25.24 9.21 -3.05
C PRO A 297 -25.95 10.21 -2.13
N MET A 298 -25.20 11.17 -1.59
CA MET A 298 -25.78 12.23 -0.76
C MET A 298 -26.79 13.00 -1.62
N VAL A 299 -28.08 12.80 -1.35
CA VAL A 299 -29.15 13.59 -1.96
C VAL A 299 -29.19 14.91 -1.20
N LEU A 300 -28.46 15.90 -1.72
CA LEU A 300 -28.63 17.28 -1.29
C LEU A 300 -30.02 17.73 -1.76
N ASP A 301 -30.97 17.86 -0.82
CA ASP A 301 -32.26 18.50 -1.10
C ASP A 301 -32.03 20.01 -1.13
N PRO A 302 -32.05 20.66 -2.30
CA PRO A 302 -31.75 22.09 -2.41
C PRO A 302 -32.79 22.98 -1.72
N LEU A 303 -33.89 22.41 -1.22
CA LEU A 303 -35.00 23.13 -0.58
C LEU A 303 -35.06 22.94 0.94
N ARG A 304 -34.14 22.16 1.53
CA ARG A 304 -34.01 22.01 2.99
C ARG A 304 -32.77 22.77 3.48
N ALA A 305 -32.90 24.09 3.58
CA ALA A 305 -32.03 24.96 4.36
C ALA A 305 -32.86 25.70 5.42
#